data_AF-A0A7Y9WIT4-F1
#
_entry.id   AF-A0A7Y9WIT4-F1
#
_cell.length_a   1.000
_cell.length_b   1.000
_cell.length_c   1.000
_cell.angle_alpha   90.00
_cell.angle_beta   90.00
_cell.angle_gamma   90.00
#
_symmetry.space_group_name_H-M   'P 1'
#
loop_
_entity.id
_entity.type
_entity.pdbx_description
1 polymer ?
#
loop_
_entity_poly.entity_id
_entity_poly.type
_entity_poly.pdbx_seq_one_letter_code
_entity_poly.pdbx_strand_id
1 'polypeptide(L)'
;MTAASHKIPLLIKPLALLAILAASACATRPPISFDPPPPAGCCSNWRSVHFEEMSAEGVSHTHISLNGSSTFDFAEGRATFVAYRLPKVKATTVEVDTYASSDWLPLATVFRPRVLFLDAGLKEVANNKLNPMARDSKFFRGAYYFATTPIPASAEYIVVYAASSANTDRLVARSENGSLYGLPNAYEGDISIILK
;
A
#
# COMPACT_ATOMS: atom_id res chain seq x y z
N MET A 1 -51.44 32.76 70.17
CA MET A 1 -52.06 33.11 68.87
C MET A 1 -50.96 33.80 68.06
N THR A 2 -50.28 33.15 67.14
CA THR A 2 -50.75 32.86 65.77
C THR A 2 -50.07 31.61 65.17
N ALA A 3 -50.82 30.91 64.33
CA ALA A 3 -50.47 29.70 63.60
C ALA A 3 -49.61 30.00 62.35
N ALA A 4 -48.62 29.15 62.05
CA ALA A 4 -48.56 28.19 60.93
C ALA A 4 -48.29 28.77 59.52
N SER A 5 -47.30 28.18 58.81
CA SER A 5 -47.50 27.47 57.52
C SER A 5 -46.22 27.39 56.65
N HIS A 6 -45.79 26.14 56.36
CA HIS A 6 -45.28 25.60 55.07
C HIS A 6 -44.03 26.24 54.37
N LYS A 7 -43.06 25.53 53.75
CA LYS A 7 -42.95 24.22 53.07
C LYS A 7 -41.49 23.68 53.11
N ILE A 8 -41.35 22.36 52.98
CA ILE A 8 -40.14 21.57 52.61
C ILE A 8 -40.28 21.23 51.08
N PRO A 9 -39.32 20.63 50.34
CA PRO A 9 -37.89 20.92 50.02
C PRO A 9 -37.69 21.21 48.50
N LEU A 10 -36.49 21.62 48.07
CA LEU A 10 -36.03 21.40 46.68
C LEU A 10 -34.54 20.98 46.72
N LEU A 11 -34.18 19.68 46.70
CA LEU A 11 -34.08 18.76 45.55
C LEU A 11 -32.77 18.95 44.74
N ILE A 12 -31.79 18.02 44.92
CA ILE A 12 -31.02 17.28 43.87
C ILE A 12 -30.12 18.14 42.94
N LYS A 13 -28.81 17.95 42.66
CA LYS A 13 -27.78 16.88 42.67
C LYS A 13 -26.44 17.57 42.28
N PRO A 14 -25.24 17.16 42.76
CA PRO A 14 -23.99 17.53 42.11
C PRO A 14 -23.71 16.48 41.01
N LEU A 15 -24.27 16.67 39.82
CA LEU A 15 -24.10 15.70 38.72
C LEU A 15 -23.95 16.45 37.40
N ALA A 16 -22.94 17.31 37.31
CA ALA A 16 -22.67 18.10 36.10
C ALA A 16 -21.17 18.28 35.83
N LEU A 17 -20.33 17.30 36.20
CA LEU A 17 -18.88 17.39 35.93
C LEU A 17 -18.25 16.16 35.24
N LEU A 18 -19.03 15.21 34.73
CA LEU A 18 -18.49 13.96 34.16
C LEU A 18 -19.00 13.59 32.75
N ALA A 19 -19.51 14.56 31.99
CA ALA A 19 -20.11 14.28 30.67
C ALA A 19 -19.49 15.06 29.49
N ILE A 20 -18.29 15.65 29.63
CA ILE A 20 -17.67 16.45 28.54
C ILE A 20 -16.43 15.78 27.90
N LEU A 21 -15.94 14.64 28.41
CA LEU A 21 -14.79 13.94 27.81
C LEU A 21 -15.15 12.86 26.76
N ALA A 22 -16.43 12.72 26.41
CA ALA A 22 -16.88 11.80 25.36
C ALA A 22 -17.05 12.49 23.98
N ALA A 23 -16.41 13.65 23.78
CA ALA A 23 -16.24 14.21 22.45
C ALA A 23 -15.20 13.36 21.69
N SER A 24 -15.69 12.24 21.16
CA SER A 24 -15.30 11.68 19.87
C SER A 24 -13.94 12.17 19.37
N ALA A 25 -12.90 11.46 19.77
CA ALA A 25 -11.70 11.35 18.96
C ALA A 25 -12.11 10.66 17.64
N CYS A 26 -12.73 11.42 16.74
CA CYS A 26 -12.59 11.18 15.32
C CYS A 26 -11.11 11.43 15.03
N ALA A 27 -10.27 10.46 15.39
CA ALA A 27 -8.89 10.43 14.94
C ALA A 27 -8.99 10.46 13.42
N THR A 28 -8.62 11.60 12.84
CA THR A 28 -8.53 11.80 11.42
C THR A 28 -7.70 10.63 10.91
N ARG A 29 -8.32 9.73 10.14
CA ARG A 29 -7.55 8.68 9.48
C ARG A 29 -6.44 9.42 8.70
N PRO A 30 -5.19 9.00 8.80
CA PRO A 30 -4.11 9.61 8.04
C PRO A 30 -4.55 9.61 6.58
N PRO A 31 -4.26 10.68 5.83
CA PRO A 31 -4.72 10.80 4.46
C PRO A 31 -4.15 9.64 3.66
N ILE A 32 -4.98 8.63 3.44
CA ILE A 32 -4.72 7.60 2.45
C ILE A 32 -4.81 8.36 1.14
N SER A 33 -3.69 8.47 0.41
CA SER A 33 -3.72 9.02 -0.95
C SER A 33 -4.44 8.02 -1.85
N PHE A 34 -5.77 8.12 -1.89
CA PHE A 34 -6.59 7.43 -2.89
C PHE A 34 -6.42 8.06 -4.27
N ASP A 35 -6.01 9.32 -4.30
CA ASP A 35 -5.81 10.04 -5.53
C ASP A 35 -4.55 9.54 -6.23
N PRO A 36 -4.62 9.34 -7.56
CA PRO A 36 -3.45 8.98 -8.34
C PRO A 36 -2.37 10.07 -8.22
N PRO A 37 -1.08 9.70 -8.27
CA PRO A 37 0.01 10.64 -8.17
C PRO A 37 -0.04 11.68 -9.31
N PRO A 38 0.55 12.87 -9.13
CA PRO A 38 0.64 13.85 -10.21
C PRO A 38 1.42 13.30 -11.42
N PRO A 39 1.15 13.81 -12.63
CA PRO A 39 1.94 13.42 -13.80
C PRO A 39 3.39 13.88 -13.63
N ALA A 40 4.33 12.97 -13.87
CA ALA A 40 5.74 13.31 -13.96
C ALA A 40 6.03 14.02 -15.29
N GLY A 41 7.04 14.89 -15.31
CA GLY A 41 7.51 15.53 -16.55
C GLY A 41 8.23 14.57 -17.50
N CYS A 42 8.63 13.39 -17.00
CA CYS A 42 9.24 12.32 -17.79
C CYS A 42 8.26 11.14 -17.96
N CYS A 43 8.57 10.26 -18.91
CA CYS A 43 7.92 8.96 -19.04
C CYS A 43 6.52 8.94 -19.69
N SER A 44 6.28 9.73 -20.75
CA SER A 44 5.05 9.57 -21.57
C SER A 44 5.04 8.28 -22.41
N ASN A 45 6.20 7.64 -22.54
CA ASN A 45 6.38 6.37 -23.25
C ASN A 45 7.63 5.64 -22.74
N TRP A 46 7.70 4.32 -22.97
CA TRP A 46 8.80 3.47 -22.48
C TRP A 46 10.20 3.90 -22.96
N ARG A 47 10.33 4.58 -24.10
CA ARG A 47 11.66 5.04 -24.58
C ARG A 47 12.24 6.18 -23.76
N SER A 48 11.41 6.87 -22.98
CA SER A 48 11.81 7.94 -22.07
C SER A 48 11.98 7.47 -20.62
N VAL A 49 11.77 6.18 -20.36
CA VAL A 49 11.98 5.58 -19.05
C VAL A 49 13.44 5.17 -18.91
N HIS A 50 14.05 5.50 -17.78
CA HIS A 50 15.33 4.93 -17.39
C HIS A 50 15.08 3.57 -16.75
N PHE A 51 15.73 2.53 -17.28
CA PHE A 51 15.68 1.18 -16.71
C PHE A 51 16.98 0.90 -15.96
N GLU A 52 16.88 0.68 -14.66
CA GLU A 52 18.01 0.30 -13.83
C GLU A 52 18.41 -1.16 -14.11
N GLU A 53 19.69 -1.50 -14.03
CA GLU A 53 20.13 -2.88 -14.20
C GLU A 53 19.82 -3.69 -12.92
N MET A 54 19.10 -4.82 -13.07
CA MET A 54 18.77 -5.71 -11.94
C MET A 54 19.87 -6.75 -11.72
N SER A 55 20.18 -7.06 -10.46
CA SER A 55 21.12 -8.14 -10.12
C SER A 55 20.55 -9.53 -10.39
N ALA A 56 21.40 -10.56 -10.42
CA ALA A 56 20.96 -11.94 -10.67
C ALA A 56 19.95 -12.45 -9.63
N GLU A 57 20.00 -11.93 -8.41
CA GLU A 57 19.11 -12.24 -7.30
C GLU A 57 17.84 -11.36 -7.28
N GLY A 58 17.81 -10.31 -8.10
CA GLY A 58 16.74 -9.31 -8.15
C GLY A 58 17.12 -7.97 -7.53
N VAL A 59 16.18 -7.35 -6.83
CA VAL A 59 16.33 -6.09 -6.07
C VAL A 59 15.95 -6.36 -4.62
N SER A 60 16.93 -6.39 -3.73
CA SER A 60 16.70 -6.74 -2.32
C SER A 60 15.81 -5.73 -1.58
N HIS A 61 15.84 -4.46 -1.98
CA HIS A 61 15.04 -3.39 -1.41
C HIS A 61 15.02 -2.18 -2.35
N THR A 62 13.84 -1.64 -2.61
CA THR A 62 13.68 -0.32 -3.23
C THR A 62 12.44 0.36 -2.66
N HIS A 63 12.51 1.69 -2.56
CA HIS A 63 11.42 2.51 -2.02
C HIS A 63 10.77 3.28 -3.16
N ILE A 64 9.45 3.13 -3.31
CA ILE A 64 8.65 3.90 -4.26
C ILE A 64 8.02 5.06 -3.50
N SER A 65 8.31 6.30 -3.91
CA SER A 65 7.81 7.52 -3.27
C SER A 65 6.99 8.36 -4.24
N LEU A 66 5.91 8.97 -3.75
CA LEU A 66 5.08 9.90 -4.50
C LEU A 66 5.85 11.13 -5.04
N ASN A 67 6.93 11.52 -4.36
CA ASN A 67 7.71 12.72 -4.71
C ASN A 67 9.06 12.41 -5.36
N GLY A 68 9.51 11.16 -5.30
CA GLY A 68 10.83 10.75 -5.77
C GLY A 68 10.83 9.78 -6.95
N SER A 69 9.73 9.05 -7.16
CA SER A 69 9.63 8.05 -8.22
C SER A 69 8.92 8.61 -9.46
N SER A 70 9.30 8.09 -10.63
CA SER A 70 8.60 8.38 -11.88
C SER A 70 7.15 7.89 -11.83
N THR A 71 6.27 8.56 -12.58
CA THR A 71 4.88 8.14 -12.77
C THR A 71 4.60 7.84 -14.23
N PHE A 72 3.66 6.91 -14.47
CA PHE A 72 3.26 6.49 -15.81
C PHE A 72 1.74 6.26 -15.84
N ASP A 73 1.13 6.53 -17.00
CA ASP A 73 -0.30 6.29 -17.23
C ASP A 73 -0.52 4.83 -17.67
N PHE A 74 -0.75 3.95 -16.69
CA PHE A 74 -1.09 2.54 -16.93
C PHE A 74 -2.58 2.38 -17.26
N ALA A 75 -2.96 1.20 -17.76
CA ALA A 75 -4.35 0.86 -18.07
C ALA A 75 -5.30 0.98 -16.85
N GLU A 76 -4.81 0.73 -15.63
CA GLU A 76 -5.59 0.85 -14.38
C GLU A 76 -5.64 2.29 -13.82
N GLY A 77 -4.89 3.21 -14.40
CA GLY A 77 -4.71 4.58 -13.94
C GLY A 77 -3.24 4.94 -13.75
N ARG A 78 -2.98 6.21 -13.46
CA ARG A 78 -1.64 6.70 -13.19
C ARG A 78 -1.10 6.11 -11.89
N ALA A 79 0.16 5.70 -11.91
CA ALA A 79 0.85 5.17 -10.73
C ALA A 79 2.34 5.55 -10.74
N THR A 80 2.92 5.57 -9.55
CA THR A 80 4.37 5.54 -9.35
C THR A 80 4.90 4.16 -9.74
N PHE A 81 6.13 4.13 -10.27
CA PHE A 81 6.75 2.88 -10.68
C PHE A 81 8.27 2.89 -10.49
N VAL A 82 8.83 1.69 -10.51
CA VAL A 82 10.25 1.42 -10.74
C VAL A 82 10.39 0.50 -11.94
N ALA A 83 11.47 0.67 -12.70
CA ALA A 83 11.68 -0.05 -13.94
C ALA A 83 13.10 -0.58 -13.99
N TYR A 84 13.22 -1.86 -14.33
CA TYR A 84 14.49 -2.57 -14.34
C TYR A 84 14.68 -3.36 -15.63
N ARG A 85 15.92 -3.47 -16.07
CA ARG A 85 16.35 -4.46 -17.05
C ARG A 85 16.59 -5.78 -16.34
N LEU A 86 15.97 -6.85 -16.85
CA LEU A 86 16.15 -8.19 -16.31
C LEU A 86 17.56 -8.72 -16.60
N PRO A 87 18.20 -9.41 -15.65
CA PRO A 87 19.49 -10.04 -15.87
C PRO A 87 19.32 -11.26 -16.78
N LYS A 88 20.41 -11.65 -17.46
CA LYS A 88 20.44 -12.87 -18.30
C LYS A 88 20.58 -14.14 -17.45
N VAL A 89 19.57 -14.45 -16.65
CA VAL A 89 19.51 -15.63 -15.77
C VAL A 89 18.32 -16.53 -16.13
N LYS A 90 18.35 -17.79 -15.70
CA LYS A 90 17.28 -18.78 -15.96
C LYS A 90 16.09 -18.68 -14.98
N ALA A 91 15.83 -17.50 -14.42
CA ALA A 91 14.67 -17.31 -13.56
C ALA A 91 13.38 -17.43 -14.38
N THR A 92 12.38 -18.10 -13.82
CA THR A 92 11.10 -18.35 -14.49
C THR A 92 9.94 -17.64 -13.79
N THR A 93 10.15 -17.21 -12.56
CA THR A 93 9.15 -16.52 -11.75
C THR A 93 9.79 -15.31 -11.08
N VAL A 94 9.00 -14.24 -10.94
CA VAL A 94 9.34 -13.12 -10.07
C VAL A 94 8.39 -13.10 -8.88
N GLU A 95 8.93 -12.84 -7.71
CA GLU A 95 8.19 -12.51 -6.50
C GLU A 95 8.40 -11.04 -6.16
N VAL A 96 7.32 -10.34 -5.85
CA VAL A 96 7.39 -8.97 -5.35
C VAL A 96 6.88 -8.96 -3.92
N ASP A 97 7.80 -8.73 -2.99
CA ASP A 97 7.50 -8.53 -1.57
C ASP A 97 7.15 -7.05 -1.35
N THR A 98 6.21 -6.78 -0.44
CA THR A 98 5.88 -5.45 0.04
C THR A 98 5.50 -5.49 1.53
N TYR A 99 5.55 -4.32 2.16
CA TYR A 99 5.48 -4.17 3.60
C TYR A 99 4.38 -3.17 3.97
N ALA A 100 3.82 -3.33 5.17
CA ALA A 100 2.91 -2.34 5.71
C ALA A 100 3.69 -1.06 6.06
N SER A 101 3.11 0.11 5.82
CA SER A 101 3.74 1.40 6.13
C SER A 101 3.89 1.67 7.63
N SER A 102 3.18 0.91 8.47
CA SER A 102 3.22 1.01 9.93
C SER A 102 2.85 -0.31 10.57
N ASP A 103 3.46 -0.62 11.71
CA ASP A 103 3.06 -1.74 12.58
C ASP A 103 1.73 -1.46 13.31
N TRP A 104 1.31 -0.19 13.40
CA TRP A 104 0.04 0.18 14.00
C TRP A 104 -1.09 0.04 12.97
N LEU A 105 -1.77 -1.11 12.99
CA LEU A 105 -2.81 -1.49 12.01
C LEU A 105 -3.89 -0.44 11.72
N PRO A 106 -4.36 0.39 12.69
CA PRO A 106 -5.30 1.47 12.38
C PRO A 106 -4.78 2.54 11.42
N LEU A 107 -3.46 2.71 11.30
CA LEU A 107 -2.78 3.66 10.42
C LEU A 107 -2.04 2.98 9.26
N ALA A 108 -1.97 1.65 9.26
CA ALA A 108 -1.22 0.88 8.28
C ALA A 108 -1.86 0.93 6.90
N THR A 109 -1.06 1.28 5.90
CA THR A 109 -1.36 1.12 4.47
C THR A 109 -0.42 0.09 3.87
N VAL A 110 -0.73 -0.38 2.66
CA VAL A 110 0.12 -1.33 1.95
C VAL A 110 0.22 -0.94 0.48
N PHE A 111 1.45 -0.88 -0.02
CA PHE A 111 1.69 -0.76 -1.45
C PHE A 111 1.31 -2.08 -2.12
N ARG A 112 0.44 -2.05 -3.14
CA ARG A 112 0.03 -3.28 -3.83
C ARG A 112 0.67 -3.33 -5.20
N PRO A 113 1.71 -4.17 -5.40
CA PRO A 113 2.42 -4.19 -6.65
C PRO A 113 1.54 -4.72 -7.79
N ARG A 114 1.81 -4.21 -8.98
CA ARG A 114 1.49 -4.81 -10.27
C ARG A 114 2.80 -4.97 -11.03
N VAL A 115 2.82 -5.92 -11.97
CA VAL A 115 4.00 -6.18 -12.79
C VAL A 115 3.63 -6.12 -14.27
N LEU A 116 4.43 -5.36 -15.01
CA LEU A 116 4.40 -5.29 -16.46
C LEU A 116 5.75 -5.74 -17.01
N PHE A 117 5.72 -6.63 -18.00
CA PHE A 117 6.91 -7.09 -18.70
C PHE A 117 6.99 -6.50 -20.11
N LEU A 118 8.18 -6.05 -20.49
CA LEU A 118 8.45 -5.54 -21.83
C LEU A 118 9.52 -6.39 -22.54
N ASP A 119 9.42 -6.50 -23.87
CA ASP A 119 10.46 -7.09 -24.70
C ASP A 119 11.61 -6.11 -25.01
N ALA A 120 12.59 -6.57 -25.79
CA ALA A 120 13.71 -5.78 -26.30
C ALA A 120 13.29 -4.51 -27.06
N GLY A 121 12.10 -4.53 -27.67
CA GLY A 121 11.50 -3.42 -28.40
C GLY A 121 10.65 -2.50 -27.53
N LEU A 122 10.65 -2.71 -26.20
CA LEU A 122 9.84 -2.01 -25.21
C LEU A 122 8.32 -2.18 -25.45
N LYS A 123 7.92 -3.31 -26.03
CA LYS A 123 6.50 -3.67 -26.17
C LYS A 123 6.07 -4.54 -25.01
N GLU A 124 4.85 -4.32 -24.55
CA GLU A 124 4.23 -5.12 -23.51
C GLU A 124 4.05 -6.57 -23.99
N VAL A 125 4.67 -7.51 -23.28
CA VAL A 125 4.56 -8.95 -23.57
C VAL A 125 3.73 -9.70 -22.53
N ALA A 126 3.57 -9.13 -21.34
CA ALA A 126 2.59 -9.55 -20.36
C ALA A 126 2.27 -8.42 -19.39
N ASN A 127 0.99 -8.17 -19.16
CA ASN A 127 0.49 -7.37 -18.05
C ASN A 127 -0.23 -8.33 -17.11
N ASN A 128 0.51 -8.83 -16.12
CA ASN A 128 -0.05 -9.81 -15.22
C ASN A 128 -0.64 -9.06 -14.04
N LYS A 129 -1.96 -9.17 -13.88
CA LYS A 129 -2.55 -9.10 -12.55
C LYS A 129 -1.79 -10.14 -11.72
N LEU A 130 -0.92 -9.65 -10.84
CA LEU A 130 -0.21 -10.50 -9.89
C LEU A 130 -1.23 -11.45 -9.24
N ASN A 131 -0.77 -12.67 -8.94
CA ASN A 131 -1.57 -13.61 -8.14
C ASN A 131 -2.08 -12.89 -6.88
N PRO A 132 -3.25 -13.28 -6.34
CA PRO A 132 -3.75 -12.71 -5.08
C PRO A 132 -2.63 -12.71 -4.04
N MET A 133 -2.41 -11.54 -3.43
CA MET A 133 -1.29 -11.37 -2.50
C MET A 133 -1.43 -12.34 -1.33
N ALA A 134 -0.38 -13.10 -1.09
CA ALA A 134 -0.24 -13.94 0.08
C ALA A 134 0.46 -13.15 1.21
N ARG A 135 0.26 -13.58 2.45
CA ARG A 135 0.95 -13.03 3.62
C ARG A 135 1.87 -14.09 4.19
N ASP A 136 3.10 -13.69 4.50
CA ASP A 136 4.07 -14.53 5.21
C ASP A 136 4.82 -13.67 6.25
N SER A 137 5.73 -14.26 7.00
CA SER A 137 6.49 -13.59 8.05
C SER A 137 7.93 -14.08 8.09
N LYS A 138 8.87 -13.16 8.28
CA LYS A 138 10.29 -13.48 8.53
C LYS A 138 10.57 -13.21 10.00
N PHE A 139 11.27 -14.13 10.68
CA PHE A 139 11.53 -14.13 12.13
C PHE A 139 12.11 -12.80 12.69
N PHE A 140 12.71 -11.96 11.84
CA PHE A 140 13.27 -10.64 12.21
C PHE A 140 12.71 -9.43 11.44
N ARG A 141 11.86 -9.63 10.41
CA ARG A 141 11.35 -8.53 9.56
C ARG A 141 9.83 -8.35 9.64
N GLY A 142 9.17 -9.10 10.52
CA GLY A 142 7.73 -9.04 10.67
C GLY A 142 7.00 -9.67 9.48
N ALA A 143 5.71 -9.35 9.37
CA ALA A 143 4.86 -9.85 8.29
C ALA A 143 5.08 -9.03 7.01
N TYR A 144 5.16 -9.73 5.89
CA TYR A 144 5.20 -9.11 4.57
C TYR A 144 4.09 -9.69 3.71
N TYR A 145 3.71 -8.95 2.68
CA TYR A 145 2.78 -9.40 1.66
C TYR A 145 3.57 -9.63 0.38
N PHE A 146 3.25 -10.67 -0.36
CA PHE A 146 3.96 -10.96 -1.60
C PHE A 146 3.01 -11.47 -2.66
N ALA A 147 3.41 -11.28 -3.91
CA ALA A 147 2.76 -11.94 -5.02
C ALA A 147 3.79 -12.39 -6.05
N THR A 148 3.45 -13.47 -6.73
CA THR A 148 4.29 -14.10 -7.74
C THR A 148 3.66 -14.00 -9.12
N THR A 149 4.51 -13.97 -10.15
CA THR A 149 4.08 -14.11 -11.54
C THR A 149 5.17 -14.79 -12.37
N PRO A 150 4.81 -15.62 -13.36
CA PRO A 150 5.78 -16.13 -14.32
C PRO A 150 6.41 -14.98 -15.12
N ILE A 151 7.68 -15.14 -15.48
CA ILE A 151 8.43 -14.25 -16.37
C ILE A 151 8.26 -14.76 -17.81
N PRO A 152 7.71 -13.96 -18.73
CA PRO A 152 7.64 -14.35 -20.14
C PRO A 152 9.04 -14.58 -20.73
N ALA A 153 9.19 -15.60 -21.57
CA ALA A 153 10.49 -15.95 -22.16
C ALA A 153 11.12 -14.83 -23.01
N SER A 154 10.31 -13.91 -23.53
CA SER A 154 10.74 -12.76 -24.32
C SER A 154 10.91 -11.47 -23.51
N ALA A 155 10.72 -11.50 -22.19
CA ALA A 155 10.84 -10.32 -21.35
C ALA A 155 12.32 -9.92 -21.18
N GLU A 156 12.63 -8.66 -21.48
CA GLU A 156 13.93 -8.04 -21.19
C GLU A 156 13.85 -6.99 -20.08
N TYR A 157 12.64 -6.48 -19.81
CA TYR A 157 12.41 -5.46 -18.80
C TYR A 157 11.22 -5.81 -17.93
N ILE A 158 11.27 -5.36 -16.69
CA ILE A 158 10.20 -5.46 -15.71
C ILE A 158 9.91 -4.07 -15.14
N VAL A 159 8.62 -3.74 -15.06
CA VAL A 159 8.11 -2.53 -14.43
C VAL A 159 7.22 -2.95 -13.27
N VAL A 160 7.54 -2.46 -12.08
CA VAL A 160 6.72 -2.67 -10.87
C VAL A 160 6.08 -1.35 -10.50
N TYR A 161 4.76 -1.35 -10.39
CA TYR A 161 3.97 -0.14 -10.16
C TYR A 161 2.87 -0.36 -9.14
N ALA A 162 2.39 0.72 -8.51
CA ALA A 162 1.29 0.63 -7.56
C ALA A 162 -0.03 0.35 -8.29
N ALA A 163 -0.79 -0.62 -7.81
CA ALA A 163 -2.15 -0.87 -8.29
C ALA A 163 -3.04 0.34 -8.01
N SER A 164 -4.05 0.54 -8.86
CA SER A 164 -5.04 1.60 -8.65
C SER A 164 -5.95 1.29 -7.46
N SER A 165 -6.11 2.25 -6.55
CA SER A 165 -6.97 2.08 -5.37
C SER A 165 -8.43 1.77 -5.72
N ALA A 166 -8.90 2.19 -6.91
CA ALA A 166 -10.26 1.93 -7.39
C ALA A 166 -10.52 0.45 -7.76
N ASN A 167 -9.48 -0.28 -8.18
CA ASN A 167 -9.60 -1.60 -8.80
C ASN A 167 -8.85 -2.70 -8.05
N THR A 168 -8.52 -2.48 -6.76
CA THR A 168 -7.71 -3.42 -5.99
C THR A 168 -8.47 -4.03 -4.81
N ASP A 169 -8.47 -5.35 -4.73
CA ASP A 169 -9.15 -6.13 -3.70
C ASP A 169 -8.74 -5.72 -2.28
N ARG A 170 -9.69 -5.73 -1.34
CA ARG A 170 -9.42 -5.32 0.05
C ARG A 170 -8.52 -6.34 0.76
N LEU A 171 -7.32 -5.92 1.13
CA LEU A 171 -6.48 -6.64 2.09
C LEU A 171 -6.96 -6.43 3.52
N VAL A 172 -6.87 -7.47 4.34
CA VAL A 172 -7.26 -7.45 5.75
C VAL A 172 -6.13 -8.03 6.59
N ALA A 173 -5.74 -7.30 7.63
CA ALA A 173 -4.82 -7.76 8.66
C ALA A 173 -5.58 -8.09 9.95
N ARG A 174 -5.04 -9.03 10.73
CA ARG A 174 -5.56 -9.38 12.06
C ARG A 174 -4.53 -8.95 13.11
N SER A 175 -4.95 -8.18 14.11
CA SER A 175 -4.14 -7.85 15.28
C SER A 175 -3.98 -9.04 16.21
N GLU A 176 -3.05 -8.93 17.16
CA GLU A 176 -2.82 -9.95 18.21
C GLU A 176 -4.08 -10.24 19.04
N ASN A 177 -4.89 -9.20 19.31
CA ASN A 177 -6.16 -9.35 20.03
C ASN A 177 -7.34 -9.85 19.16
N GLY A 178 -7.09 -10.25 17.90
CA GLY A 178 -8.09 -10.83 17.01
C GLY A 178 -8.93 -9.83 16.20
N SER A 179 -8.76 -8.52 16.41
CA SER A 179 -9.46 -7.49 15.63
C SER A 179 -9.00 -7.50 14.16
N LEU A 180 -9.93 -7.25 13.24
CA LEU A 180 -9.66 -7.18 11.81
C LEU A 180 -9.56 -5.73 11.34
N TYR A 181 -8.50 -5.41 10.60
CA TYR A 181 -8.23 -4.11 10.03
C TYR A 181 -8.13 -4.23 8.51
N GLY A 182 -8.89 -3.41 7.78
CA GLY A 182 -8.67 -3.28 6.35
C GLY A 182 -7.40 -2.47 6.11
N LEU A 183 -6.51 -2.99 5.27
CA LEU A 183 -5.29 -2.29 4.86
C LEU A 183 -5.56 -1.52 3.56
N PRO A 184 -5.65 -0.19 3.59
CA PRO A 184 -5.82 0.62 2.40
C PRO A 184 -4.62 0.47 1.46
N ASN A 185 -4.87 0.56 0.16
CA ASN A 185 -3.82 0.62 -0.84
C ASN A 185 -3.06 1.95 -0.76
N ALA A 186 -1.77 1.93 -1.05
CA ALA A 186 -0.93 3.12 -1.17
C ALA A 186 -0.17 3.13 -2.51
N TYR A 187 0.08 4.33 -3.03
CA TYR A 187 0.94 4.56 -4.20
C TYR A 187 2.42 4.72 -3.82
N GLU A 188 2.78 4.47 -2.57
CA GLU A 188 4.17 4.48 -2.09
C GLU A 188 4.39 3.35 -1.09
N GLY A 189 5.63 2.92 -0.98
CA GLY A 189 6.04 1.88 -0.05
C GLY A 189 7.33 1.19 -0.45
N ASP A 190 7.81 0.37 0.47
CA ASP A 190 8.99 -0.46 0.26
C ASP A 190 8.60 -1.77 -0.43
N ILE A 191 9.45 -2.19 -1.37
CA ILE A 191 9.33 -3.46 -2.05
C ILE A 191 10.67 -4.19 -2.16
N SER A 192 10.61 -5.50 -2.34
CA SER A 192 11.72 -6.31 -2.84
C SER A 192 11.25 -7.05 -4.08
N ILE A 193 12.13 -7.21 -5.07
CA ILE A 193 11.88 -7.96 -6.30
C ILE A 193 12.83 -9.15 -6.30
N ILE A 194 12.32 -10.37 -6.31
CA ILE A 194 13.14 -11.59 -6.16
C ILE A 194 12.94 -12.46 -7.39
N LEU A 195 14.04 -12.85 -8.03
CA LEU A 195 14.03 -13.77 -9.17
C LEU A 195 14.13 -15.22 -8.67
N LYS A 196 13.23 -16.08 -9.15
CA LYS A 196 13.13 -17.50 -8.77
C LYS A 196 13.18 -18.44 -9.98
#